data_AF-A0A1C7MF17-F1
#
_entry.id   AF-A0A1C7MF17-F1
#
_cell.length_a   1.000
_cell.length_b   1.000
_cell.length_c   1.000
_cell.angle_alpha   90.00
_cell.angle_beta   90.00
_cell.angle_gamma   90.00
#
_symmetry.space_group_name_H-M   'P 1'
#
loop_
_entity.id
_entity.type
_entity.pdbx_description
1 polymer ?
#
loop_
_entity_poly.entity_id
_entity_poly.type
_entity_poly.pdbx_seq_one_letter_code
_entity_poly.pdbx_strand_id
1 'polypeptide(L)'
;METFEALPSIARVPEQDRYKGLGTEPREVYLTRDKHIPCRGTQPVYPHRCWRRREEYIPHLEEALNDDTKVHDAAQPDISDIILTHKHHDHCFGLPSILSLLHRRWDERNTANPLPFQPPRIHKIPLPSSDPKLQSIIDSLAPGSFTPAPSGDRLHDLCESQTLPVTTTSAESQTSFLRILHTPGHTRDSMCIFYPEDRALFTADTVLGHGSAVFEDLASYMASLRKMINFGKGAGGEPTYVTVYPGHGPVVANGLRQVSMYLQHRVDREEQILKVLQRTPAPEEPWTTWSVVSTIYADYPPSLWEPAAHSVELHMRKLESEGRVECLGGAGKNTQWELVH
;
A
#
# COMPACT_ATOMS: atom_id res chain seq x y z
N MET A 1 28.96 -13.33 26.85
CA MET A 1 28.24 -14.59 26.57
C MET A 1 27.02 -14.54 27.47
N GLU A 2 26.01 -13.78 27.03
CA GLU A 2 24.72 -13.66 27.71
C GLU A 2 23.72 -14.38 26.82
N THR A 3 23.01 -15.32 27.42
CA THR A 3 22.00 -16.17 26.80
C THR A 3 20.81 -15.31 26.38
N PHE A 4 20.52 -15.31 25.07
CA PHE A 4 19.32 -14.69 24.52
C PHE A 4 18.11 -15.58 24.82
N GLU A 5 17.17 -15.07 25.61
CA GLU A 5 15.81 -15.64 25.69
C GLU A 5 15.00 -15.21 24.46
N ALA A 6 14.31 -16.17 23.85
CA ALA A 6 13.40 -15.93 22.74
C ALA A 6 12.11 -15.24 23.26
N LEU A 7 11.76 -14.09 22.69
CA LEU A 7 10.49 -13.41 22.94
C LEU A 7 9.57 -13.57 21.72
N PRO A 8 8.24 -13.66 21.92
CA PRO A 8 7.27 -14.04 20.88
C PRO A 8 7.13 -13.00 19.75
N SER A 9 6.82 -13.49 18.55
CA SER A 9 6.86 -12.76 17.27
C SER A 9 5.76 -11.71 17.09
N ILE A 10 4.76 -11.69 17.98
CA ILE A 10 3.61 -10.80 17.94
C ILE A 10 3.32 -10.36 19.37
N ALA A 11 3.57 -9.08 19.67
CA ALA A 11 3.28 -8.50 20.97
C ALA A 11 2.49 -7.19 20.84
N ARG A 12 1.39 -7.11 21.58
CA ARG A 12 0.80 -5.82 21.97
C ARG A 12 1.72 -5.20 23.01
N VAL A 13 2.62 -4.33 22.60
CA VAL A 13 3.52 -3.63 23.53
C VAL A 13 2.69 -2.62 24.36
N PRO A 14 2.70 -2.69 25.70
CA PRO A 14 2.05 -1.71 26.56
C PRO A 14 2.70 -0.32 26.41
N GLU A 15 1.96 0.72 26.83
CA GLU A 15 2.19 2.15 26.55
C GLU A 15 3.55 2.73 27.02
N GLN A 16 4.46 1.95 27.60
CA GLN A 16 5.70 2.45 28.22
C GLN A 16 7.03 1.89 27.69
N ASP A 17 7.08 0.83 26.87
CA ASP A 17 8.37 0.26 26.44
C ASP A 17 8.63 0.42 24.94
N ARG A 18 9.30 1.52 24.56
CA ARG A 18 9.86 1.68 23.21
C ARG A 18 11.27 1.12 23.14
N TYR A 19 11.58 0.53 21.99
CA TYR A 19 12.91 0.13 21.47
C TYR A 19 13.44 -1.24 21.93
N LYS A 20 13.16 -2.29 21.13
CA LYS A 20 14.09 -3.39 20.74
C LYS A 20 13.42 -4.44 19.82
N GLY A 21 13.93 -4.59 18.58
CA GLY A 21 14.20 -5.88 17.90
C GLY A 21 13.14 -6.70 17.14
N LEU A 22 13.29 -6.75 15.79
CA LEU A 22 13.22 -7.87 14.80
C LEU A 22 11.92 -8.68 14.50
N GLY A 23 11.43 -8.63 13.23
CA GLY A 23 10.75 -9.78 12.56
C GLY A 23 9.50 -9.55 11.66
N THR A 24 9.69 -9.70 10.33
CA THR A 24 8.75 -10.02 9.20
C THR A 24 7.59 -9.09 8.79
N GLU A 25 7.33 -9.05 7.46
CA GLU A 25 6.40 -8.16 6.75
C GLU A 25 4.95 -8.69 6.66
N PRO A 26 3.94 -7.82 6.81
CA PRO A 26 2.65 -8.00 6.16
C PRO A 26 2.40 -6.95 5.06
N ARG A 27 1.75 -7.39 3.98
CA ARG A 27 1.47 -6.57 2.79
C ARG A 27 -0.02 -6.52 2.44
N GLU A 28 -0.89 -7.05 3.31
CA GLU A 28 -2.34 -7.11 3.14
C GLU A 28 -3.03 -6.56 4.40
N VAL A 29 -4.21 -5.93 4.24
CA VAL A 29 -5.02 -5.45 5.37
C VAL A 29 -6.17 -6.42 5.58
N TYR A 30 -6.21 -7.06 6.76
CA TYR A 30 -7.27 -7.99 7.14
C TYR A 30 -8.21 -7.34 8.16
N LEU A 31 -9.51 -7.57 7.97
CA LEU A 31 -10.51 -7.27 8.99
C LEU A 31 -10.74 -8.54 9.83
N THR A 32 -10.37 -8.46 11.11
CA THR A 32 -10.70 -9.48 12.12
C THR A 32 -11.50 -8.88 13.26
N ARG A 33 -12.34 -9.70 13.91
CA ARG A 33 -13.44 -9.30 14.82
C ARG A 33 -13.01 -8.61 16.12
N ASP A 34 -11.78 -8.77 16.59
CA ASP A 34 -11.42 -8.34 17.97
C ASP A 34 -10.39 -7.20 18.03
N LYS A 35 -9.88 -6.82 16.86
CA LYS A 35 -8.99 -5.71 16.53
C LYS A 35 -8.61 -5.95 15.08
N HIS A 36 -8.24 -4.89 14.37
CA HIS A 36 -7.63 -5.06 13.07
C HIS A 36 -6.40 -5.94 13.25
N ILE A 37 -6.19 -6.93 12.38
CA ILE A 37 -4.84 -7.45 12.14
C ILE A 37 -4.33 -6.68 10.92
N PRO A 38 -3.79 -5.45 11.06
CA PRO A 38 -2.56 -5.18 10.35
C PRO A 38 -1.52 -5.98 11.12
N CYS A 39 -0.77 -6.90 10.50
CA CYS A 39 0.31 -7.48 11.28
C CYS A 39 1.19 -6.31 11.76
N ARG A 40 1.31 -6.14 13.07
CA ARG A 40 2.29 -5.23 13.64
C ARG A 40 3.60 -6.00 13.65
N GLY A 41 4.14 -6.24 12.46
CA GLY A 41 5.44 -6.86 12.26
C GLY A 41 6.53 -5.84 12.56
N THR A 42 7.51 -6.23 13.37
CA THR A 42 8.71 -5.41 13.59
C THR A 42 9.70 -5.62 12.43
N GLN A 43 10.46 -4.59 12.09
CA GLN A 43 11.24 -4.51 10.84
C GLN A 43 12.36 -5.56 10.68
N PRO A 44 12.79 -5.79 9.43
CA PRO A 44 14.20 -5.89 9.07
C PRO A 44 14.68 -4.64 8.31
N VAL A 45 15.92 -4.23 8.60
CA VAL A 45 16.71 -3.29 7.80
C VAL A 45 17.57 -4.13 6.86
N TYR A 46 17.21 -4.24 5.57
CA TYR A 46 18.16 -4.69 4.54
C TYR A 46 17.96 -3.95 3.21
N PRO A 47 19.06 -3.45 2.61
CA PRO A 47 19.04 -2.86 1.28
C PRO A 47 19.10 -3.99 0.23
N HIS A 48 18.31 -3.88 -0.83
CA HIS A 48 18.43 -4.68 -2.06
C HIS A 48 18.36 -6.22 -1.90
N ARG A 49 17.15 -6.82 -1.99
CA ARG A 49 16.86 -8.08 -2.72
C ARG A 49 15.38 -8.48 -2.62
N CYS A 50 14.62 -8.11 -3.65
CA CYS A 50 13.86 -9.04 -4.51
C CYS A 50 13.30 -10.34 -3.87
N TRP A 51 11.99 -10.34 -3.63
CA TRP A 51 11.00 -11.32 -4.13
C TRP A 51 11.29 -12.83 -3.94
N ARG A 52 10.75 -13.44 -2.87
CA ARG A 52 10.49 -14.89 -2.62
C ARG A 52 10.25 -15.02 -1.09
N ARG A 53 9.08 -15.37 -0.53
CA ARG A 53 8.35 -16.65 -0.64
C ARG A 53 6.95 -16.48 -0.02
N ARG A 54 5.90 -16.92 -0.73
CA ARG A 54 4.49 -16.85 -0.28
C ARG A 54 4.18 -17.75 0.94
N GLU A 55 4.98 -18.79 1.16
CA GLU A 55 4.71 -19.82 2.17
C GLU A 55 5.24 -19.45 3.57
N GLU A 56 6.26 -18.59 3.66
CA GLU A 56 6.88 -18.24 4.95
C GLU A 56 6.01 -17.30 5.79
N TYR A 57 5.04 -16.61 5.18
CA TYR A 57 4.09 -15.74 5.87
C TYR A 57 2.97 -16.50 6.60
N ILE A 58 2.58 -17.68 6.10
CA ILE A 58 1.43 -18.43 6.63
C ILE A 58 1.59 -18.80 8.12
N PRO A 59 2.75 -19.29 8.59
CA PRO A 59 2.96 -19.53 10.02
C PRO A 59 2.79 -18.28 10.88
N HIS A 60 3.24 -17.11 10.41
CA HIS A 60 3.10 -15.85 11.15
C HIS A 60 1.65 -15.37 11.21
N LEU A 61 0.89 -15.50 10.11
CA LEU A 61 -0.54 -15.23 10.12
C LEU A 61 -1.28 -16.19 11.06
N GLU A 62 -0.94 -17.48 11.04
CA GLU A 62 -1.52 -18.47 11.94
C GLU A 62 -1.23 -18.15 13.42
N GLU A 63 0.01 -17.77 13.75
CA GLU A 63 0.38 -17.27 15.08
C GLU A 63 -0.47 -16.06 15.48
N ALA A 64 -0.68 -15.10 14.58
CA ALA A 64 -1.51 -13.90 14.83
C ALA A 64 -2.99 -14.23 15.08
N LEU A 65 -3.49 -15.28 14.45
CA LEU A 65 -4.86 -15.77 14.58
C LEU A 65 -5.05 -16.65 15.84
N ASN A 66 -3.97 -17.18 16.41
CA ASN A 66 -3.96 -17.97 17.65
C ASN A 66 -3.73 -17.13 18.92
N ASP A 67 -3.87 -15.80 18.84
CA ASP A 67 -3.71 -14.92 20.00
C ASP A 67 -4.75 -15.24 21.09
N ASP A 68 -4.30 -16.00 22.11
CA ASP A 68 -5.09 -16.49 23.24
C ASP A 68 -5.71 -15.37 24.10
N THR A 69 -5.38 -14.10 23.84
CA THR A 69 -6.04 -12.96 24.47
C THR A 69 -7.42 -12.64 23.89
N LYS A 70 -7.84 -13.34 22.82
CA LYS A 70 -9.13 -13.17 22.13
C LYS A 70 -10.16 -14.20 22.58
N VAL A 71 -11.43 -13.79 22.67
CA VAL A 71 -12.54 -14.72 22.93
C VAL A 71 -12.95 -15.33 21.60
N HIS A 72 -12.47 -16.55 21.33
CA HIS A 72 -12.81 -17.25 20.10
C HIS A 72 -14.21 -17.87 20.18
N ASP A 73 -15.13 -17.33 19.37
CA ASP A 73 -16.42 -17.97 19.07
C ASP A 73 -16.22 -18.94 17.89
N ALA A 74 -16.32 -20.24 18.16
CA ALA A 74 -16.14 -21.28 17.15
C ALA A 74 -17.10 -21.16 15.95
N ALA A 75 -18.25 -20.48 16.13
CA ALA A 75 -19.24 -20.26 15.09
C ALA A 75 -18.93 -19.08 14.16
N GLN A 76 -17.80 -18.39 14.36
CA GLN A 76 -17.46 -17.15 13.65
C GLN A 76 -16.13 -17.30 12.90
N PRO A 77 -16.00 -16.67 11.71
CA PRO A 77 -14.80 -16.79 10.91
C PRO A 77 -13.64 -16.02 11.55
N ASP A 78 -12.41 -16.52 11.36
CA ASP A 78 -11.19 -15.84 11.81
C ASP A 78 -11.02 -14.48 11.11
N ILE A 79 -11.33 -14.45 9.80
CA ILE A 79 -11.28 -13.28 8.93
C ILE A 79 -12.59 -13.23 8.16
N SER A 80 -13.33 -12.11 8.26
CA SER A 80 -14.57 -11.91 7.52
C SER A 80 -14.34 -11.29 6.14
N ASP A 81 -13.30 -10.46 6.03
CA ASP A 81 -13.02 -9.65 4.85
C ASP A 81 -11.51 -9.51 4.61
N ILE A 82 -11.12 -9.67 3.34
CA ILE A 82 -9.76 -9.43 2.83
C ILE A 82 -9.82 -8.24 1.88
N ILE A 83 -9.00 -7.22 2.10
CA ILE A 83 -9.02 -5.99 1.30
C ILE A 83 -7.70 -5.88 0.51
N LEU A 84 -7.77 -5.97 -0.82
CA LEU A 84 -6.62 -5.92 -1.72
C LEU A 84 -6.31 -4.48 -2.14
N THR A 85 -5.28 -3.88 -1.57
CA THR A 85 -4.95 -2.44 -1.75
C THR A 85 -4.63 -2.05 -3.19
N HIS A 86 -3.98 -2.93 -3.96
CA HIS A 86 -3.70 -2.75 -5.37
C HIS A 86 -3.31 -4.07 -6.06
N LYS A 87 -3.04 -4.04 -7.36
CA LYS A 87 -2.81 -5.22 -8.22
C LYS A 87 -1.42 -5.85 -8.10
N HIS A 88 -0.46 -5.19 -7.44
CA HIS A 88 0.89 -5.74 -7.40
C HIS A 88 0.92 -7.04 -6.63
N HIS A 89 1.82 -7.90 -7.10
CA HIS A 89 1.83 -9.28 -6.72
C HIS A 89 1.99 -9.51 -5.21
N ASP A 90 2.80 -8.71 -4.56
CA ASP A 90 2.98 -8.77 -3.13
C ASP A 90 1.78 -8.37 -2.27
N HIS A 91 0.73 -7.83 -2.86
CA HIS A 91 -0.51 -7.45 -2.16
C HIS A 91 -1.68 -8.38 -2.53
N CYS A 92 -1.46 -9.39 -3.38
CA CYS A 92 -2.53 -10.31 -3.81
C CYS A 92 -2.10 -11.77 -4.00
N PHE A 93 -0.80 -12.07 -4.10
CA PHE A 93 -0.30 -13.40 -4.43
C PHE A 93 -0.42 -14.39 -3.26
N GLY A 94 -0.55 -13.90 -2.02
CA GLY A 94 -0.75 -14.72 -0.83
C GLY A 94 -2.16 -15.30 -0.70
N LEU A 95 -3.12 -14.74 -1.45
CA LEU A 95 -4.56 -15.02 -1.30
C LEU A 95 -4.91 -16.51 -1.32
N PRO A 96 -4.44 -17.36 -2.27
CA PRO A 96 -4.78 -18.79 -2.24
C PRO A 96 -4.33 -19.48 -0.95
N SER A 97 -3.11 -19.20 -0.49
CA SER A 97 -2.54 -19.79 0.73
C SER A 97 -3.28 -19.35 1.99
N ILE A 98 -3.72 -18.09 2.04
CA ILE A 98 -4.51 -17.55 3.15
C ILE A 98 -5.89 -18.20 3.20
N LEU A 99 -6.58 -18.32 2.06
CA LEU A 99 -7.89 -18.99 2.03
C LEU A 99 -7.78 -20.47 2.44
N SER A 100 -6.72 -21.16 2.01
CA SER A 100 -6.44 -22.53 2.47
C SER A 100 -6.17 -22.61 3.98
N LEU A 101 -5.43 -21.66 4.55
CA LEU A 101 -5.22 -21.58 6.00
C LEU A 101 -6.54 -21.39 6.75
N LEU A 102 -7.38 -20.43 6.32
CA LEU A 102 -8.65 -20.13 6.97
C LEU A 102 -9.61 -21.32 6.94
N HIS A 103 -9.67 -22.04 5.82
CA HIS A 103 -10.48 -23.24 5.69
C HIS A 103 -10.00 -24.35 6.63
N ARG A 104 -8.69 -24.65 6.61
CA ARG A 104 -8.09 -25.66 7.50
C ARG A 104 -8.37 -25.35 8.97
N ARG A 105 -8.14 -24.11 9.40
CA ARG A 105 -8.38 -23.67 10.78
C ARG A 105 -9.85 -23.78 11.19
N TRP A 106 -10.76 -23.49 10.29
CA TRP A 106 -12.20 -23.66 10.56
C TRP A 106 -12.55 -25.12 10.84
N ASP A 107 -12.07 -26.04 10.01
CA ASP A 107 -12.31 -27.48 10.17
C ASP A 107 -11.71 -28.02 11.47
N GLU A 108 -10.47 -27.61 11.79
CA GLU A 108 -9.78 -27.96 13.04
C GLU A 108 -10.59 -27.50 14.27
N ARG A 109 -11.13 -26.27 14.26
CA ARG A 109 -11.97 -25.77 15.38
C ARG A 109 -13.33 -26.44 15.49
N ASN A 110 -13.93 -26.80 14.37
CA ASN A 110 -15.31 -27.32 14.31
C ASN A 110 -15.37 -28.84 14.15
N THR A 111 -14.28 -29.56 14.42
CA THR A 111 -14.22 -31.03 14.25
C THR A 111 -15.27 -31.78 15.07
N ALA A 112 -15.52 -31.34 16.31
CA ALA A 112 -16.48 -32.01 17.21
C ALA A 112 -17.95 -31.68 16.91
N ASN A 113 -18.22 -30.52 16.30
CA ASN A 113 -19.55 -30.08 15.91
C ASN A 113 -19.44 -29.29 14.58
N PRO A 114 -19.51 -29.97 13.43
CA PRO A 114 -19.26 -29.36 12.13
C PRO A 114 -20.26 -28.24 11.83
N LEU A 115 -19.73 -27.03 11.63
CA LEU A 115 -20.48 -25.87 11.15
C LEU A 115 -20.12 -25.57 9.69
N PRO A 116 -21.07 -25.09 8.86
CA PRO A 116 -20.76 -24.66 7.50
C PRO A 116 -19.67 -23.59 7.50
N PHE A 117 -18.63 -23.78 6.67
CA PHE A 117 -17.56 -22.79 6.53
C PHE A 117 -18.13 -21.44 6.10
N GLN A 118 -17.68 -20.38 6.75
CA GLN A 118 -18.02 -18.99 6.42
C GLN A 118 -16.82 -18.34 5.73
N PRO A 119 -16.73 -18.43 4.38
CA PRO A 119 -15.56 -17.92 3.67
C PRO A 119 -15.54 -16.39 3.63
N PRO A 120 -14.35 -15.76 3.66
CA PRO A 120 -14.23 -14.31 3.65
C PRO A 120 -14.72 -13.69 2.34
N ARG A 121 -15.15 -12.43 2.41
CA ARG A 121 -15.35 -11.58 1.22
C ARG A 121 -14.02 -10.97 0.81
N ILE A 122 -13.76 -10.86 -0.49
CA ILE A 122 -12.53 -10.25 -1.02
C ILE A 122 -12.90 -8.96 -1.72
N HIS A 123 -12.31 -7.86 -1.26
CA HIS A 123 -12.67 -6.50 -1.69
C HIS A 123 -11.55 -5.84 -2.47
N LYS A 124 -11.90 -5.04 -3.48
CA LYS A 124 -10.94 -4.33 -4.30
C LYS A 124 -11.56 -3.14 -5.03
N ILE A 125 -10.80 -2.07 -5.24
CA ILE A 125 -11.19 -1.06 -6.23
C ILE A 125 -11.07 -1.66 -7.65
N PRO A 126 -12.12 -1.61 -8.48
CA PRO A 126 -12.07 -2.18 -9.81
C PRO A 126 -11.03 -1.49 -10.69
N LEU A 127 -10.30 -2.29 -11.47
CA LEU A 127 -9.38 -1.77 -12.47
C LEU A 127 -10.16 -1.37 -13.74
N PRO A 128 -9.77 -0.28 -14.43
CA PRO A 128 -10.37 0.09 -15.71
C PRO A 128 -10.18 -0.96 -16.82
N SER A 129 -9.20 -1.84 -16.67
CA SER A 129 -8.88 -2.94 -17.58
C SER A 129 -8.32 -4.11 -16.78
N SER A 130 -8.63 -5.35 -17.18
CA SER A 130 -8.13 -6.55 -16.49
C SER A 130 -6.59 -6.58 -16.45
N ASP A 131 -6.03 -6.83 -15.26
CA ASP A 131 -4.61 -7.13 -15.09
C ASP A 131 -4.40 -8.65 -15.17
N PRO A 132 -3.64 -9.18 -16.14
CA PRO A 132 -3.52 -10.62 -16.34
C PRO A 132 -2.96 -11.39 -15.14
N LYS A 133 -2.05 -10.76 -14.36
CA LYS A 133 -1.42 -11.43 -13.21
C LYS A 133 -2.40 -11.55 -12.06
N LEU A 134 -3.14 -10.48 -11.78
CA LEU A 134 -4.20 -10.51 -10.80
C LEU A 134 -5.30 -11.48 -11.22
N GLN A 135 -5.78 -11.39 -12.47
CA GLN A 135 -6.85 -12.25 -12.98
C GLN A 135 -6.49 -13.73 -12.86
N SER A 136 -5.27 -14.11 -13.22
CA SER A 136 -4.78 -15.48 -13.06
C SER A 136 -4.89 -16.00 -11.62
N ILE A 137 -4.75 -15.13 -10.62
CA ILE A 137 -4.89 -15.54 -9.22
C ILE A 137 -6.35 -15.66 -8.83
N ILE A 138 -7.17 -14.68 -9.20
CA ILE A 138 -8.61 -14.68 -8.91
C ILE A 138 -9.28 -15.90 -9.54
N ASP A 139 -8.88 -16.27 -10.75
CA ASP A 139 -9.36 -17.47 -11.45
C ASP A 139 -8.89 -18.77 -10.80
N SER A 140 -7.70 -18.76 -10.17
CA SER A 140 -7.15 -19.92 -9.47
C SER A 140 -7.80 -20.19 -8.10
N LEU A 141 -8.60 -19.25 -7.57
CA LEU A 141 -9.23 -19.42 -6.26
C LEU A 141 -10.26 -20.55 -6.29
N ALA A 142 -10.15 -21.47 -5.33
CA ALA A 142 -11.03 -22.62 -5.22
C ALA A 142 -12.49 -22.18 -4.96
N PRO A 143 -13.49 -22.74 -5.66
CA PRO A 143 -14.90 -22.48 -5.35
C PRO A 143 -15.21 -22.78 -3.87
N GLY A 144 -15.99 -21.91 -3.22
CA GLY A 144 -16.34 -22.04 -1.80
C GLY A 144 -15.25 -21.56 -0.81
N SER A 145 -14.07 -21.19 -1.29
CA SER A 145 -13.02 -20.62 -0.42
C SER A 145 -13.18 -19.12 -0.14
N PHE A 146 -14.07 -18.43 -0.87
CA PHE A 146 -14.43 -17.02 -0.71
C PHE A 146 -15.95 -16.85 -0.91
N THR A 147 -16.51 -15.75 -0.36
CA THR A 147 -17.90 -15.35 -0.60
C THR A 147 -17.97 -14.41 -1.82
N PRO A 148 -18.64 -14.79 -2.93
CA PRO A 148 -18.77 -13.94 -4.11
C PRO A 148 -19.63 -12.70 -3.84
N ALA A 149 -19.51 -11.69 -4.69
CA ALA A 149 -20.34 -10.50 -4.66
C ALA A 149 -21.80 -10.81 -5.06
N PRO A 150 -22.78 -9.95 -4.70
CA PRO A 150 -24.17 -10.13 -5.11
C PRO A 150 -24.38 -10.17 -6.63
N SER A 151 -23.47 -9.58 -7.41
CA SER A 151 -23.45 -9.65 -8.88
C SER A 151 -23.06 -11.04 -9.42
N GLY A 152 -22.52 -11.92 -8.57
CA GLY A 152 -21.90 -13.18 -8.97
C GLY A 152 -20.40 -13.07 -9.22
N ASP A 153 -19.83 -11.85 -9.17
CA ASP A 153 -18.39 -11.64 -9.34
C ASP A 153 -17.60 -12.22 -8.16
N ARG A 154 -16.34 -12.61 -8.42
CA ARG A 154 -15.47 -13.16 -7.38
C ARG A 154 -15.01 -12.12 -6.35
N LEU A 155 -14.97 -10.85 -6.76
CA LEU A 155 -14.52 -9.72 -5.94
C LEU A 155 -15.69 -8.78 -5.64
N HIS A 156 -15.66 -8.17 -4.46
CA HIS A 156 -16.56 -7.09 -4.06
C HIS A 156 -15.93 -5.76 -4.42
N ASP A 157 -16.59 -5.01 -5.29
CA ASP A 157 -16.10 -3.70 -5.73
C ASP A 157 -16.15 -2.69 -4.58
N LEU A 158 -15.04 -1.97 -4.43
CA LEU A 158 -14.91 -0.81 -3.55
C LEU A 158 -14.92 0.49 -4.34
N CYS A 159 -15.41 1.55 -3.73
CA CYS A 159 -15.34 2.89 -4.28
C CYS A 159 -14.83 3.93 -3.26
N GLU A 160 -14.50 5.11 -3.77
CA GLU A 160 -14.07 6.25 -2.96
C GLU A 160 -15.06 6.55 -1.84
N SER A 161 -14.54 6.75 -0.62
CA SER A 161 -15.30 7.08 0.58
C SER A 161 -16.33 6.04 1.03
N GLN A 162 -16.35 4.85 0.42
CA GLN A 162 -17.10 3.72 0.94
C GLN A 162 -16.65 3.38 2.36
N THR A 163 -17.60 2.98 3.20
CA THR A 163 -17.32 2.50 4.54
C THR A 163 -17.57 1.01 4.64
N LEU A 164 -16.71 0.32 5.38
CA LEU A 164 -16.86 -1.10 5.70
C LEU A 164 -17.00 -1.23 7.22
N PRO A 165 -18.06 -1.88 7.72
CA PRO A 165 -18.27 -2.02 9.15
C PRO A 165 -17.17 -2.90 9.75
N VAL A 166 -16.71 -2.51 10.94
CA VAL A 166 -15.83 -3.32 11.78
C VAL A 166 -16.63 -3.73 13.00
N THR A 167 -16.91 -5.02 13.11
CA THR A 167 -17.49 -5.59 14.33
C THR A 167 -16.39 -5.65 15.37
N THR A 168 -16.58 -4.98 16.51
CA THR A 168 -15.74 -5.15 17.70
C THR A 168 -16.54 -5.92 18.76
N THR A 169 -15.91 -6.82 19.50
CA THR A 169 -16.55 -7.65 20.55
C THR A 169 -16.65 -6.96 21.91
N SER A 170 -16.37 -5.66 22.02
CA SER A 170 -16.58 -4.95 23.28
C SER A 170 -18.07 -4.90 23.65
N ALA A 171 -18.37 -5.12 24.93
CA ALA A 171 -19.72 -5.16 25.50
C ALA A 171 -20.54 -3.86 25.32
N GLU A 172 -19.91 -2.80 24.82
CA GLU A 172 -20.56 -1.58 24.35
C GLU A 172 -20.56 -1.61 22.82
N SER A 173 -21.75 -1.74 22.23
CA SER A 173 -22.01 -1.82 20.79
C SER A 173 -21.64 -0.54 20.04
N GLN A 174 -20.34 -0.21 19.95
CA GLN A 174 -19.85 0.81 19.03
C GLN A 174 -19.55 0.17 17.68
N THR A 175 -20.41 0.44 16.70
CA THR A 175 -20.14 0.09 15.31
C THR A 175 -19.00 0.98 14.81
N SER A 176 -17.84 0.37 14.64
CA SER A 176 -16.66 0.98 14.05
C SER A 176 -16.70 0.83 12.52
N PHE A 177 -15.95 1.65 11.78
CA PHE A 177 -15.89 1.53 10.32
C PHE A 177 -14.50 1.84 9.76
N LEU A 178 -14.12 1.10 8.72
CA LEU A 178 -13.07 1.53 7.81
C LEU A 178 -13.65 2.48 6.77
N ARG A 179 -12.86 3.48 6.35
CA ARG A 179 -13.19 4.33 5.20
C ARG A 179 -12.15 4.16 4.11
N ILE A 180 -12.63 3.91 2.88
CA ILE A 180 -11.78 3.77 1.70
C ILE A 180 -11.43 5.14 1.13
N LEU A 181 -10.16 5.35 0.78
CA LEU A 181 -9.69 6.47 -0.02
C LEU A 181 -9.03 5.92 -1.28
N HIS A 182 -9.63 6.14 -2.46
CA HIS A 182 -9.06 5.71 -3.73
C HIS A 182 -7.85 6.60 -4.07
N THR A 183 -6.64 6.08 -4.07
CA THR A 183 -5.41 6.87 -4.25
C THR A 183 -4.65 6.42 -5.51
N PRO A 184 -5.21 6.62 -6.72
CA PRO A 184 -4.56 6.18 -7.95
C PRO A 184 -3.25 6.93 -8.18
N GLY A 185 -2.34 6.30 -8.92
CA GLY A 185 -1.06 6.88 -9.31
C GLY A 185 0.07 5.88 -9.13
N HIS A 186 0.17 5.26 -7.95
CA HIS A 186 1.06 4.10 -7.78
C HIS A 186 0.66 2.98 -8.75
N THR A 187 -0.60 2.60 -8.67
CA THR A 187 -1.37 1.91 -9.72
C THR A 187 -2.74 2.56 -9.85
N ARG A 188 -3.50 2.23 -10.89
CA ARG A 188 -4.87 2.78 -11.08
C ARG A 188 -5.88 2.36 -10.00
N ASP A 189 -5.70 1.21 -9.39
CA ASP A 189 -6.55 0.63 -8.35
C ASP A 189 -6.01 0.84 -6.92
N SER A 190 -4.92 1.60 -6.77
CA SER A 190 -4.33 1.88 -5.46
C SER A 190 -5.32 2.57 -4.52
N MET A 191 -5.35 2.15 -3.26
CA MET A 191 -6.12 2.80 -2.21
C MET A 191 -5.39 2.88 -0.88
N CYS A 192 -5.81 3.87 -0.09
CA CYS A 192 -5.53 3.97 1.33
C CYS A 192 -6.80 3.66 2.13
N ILE A 193 -6.64 3.21 3.36
CA ILE A 193 -7.75 2.84 4.25
C ILE A 193 -7.61 3.63 5.54
N PHE A 194 -8.61 4.42 5.89
CA PHE A 194 -8.65 5.17 7.13
C PHE A 194 -9.42 4.39 8.21
N TYR A 195 -8.82 4.30 9.39
CA TYR A 195 -9.44 3.76 10.59
C TYR A 195 -9.61 4.88 11.64
N PRO A 196 -10.84 5.37 11.86
CA PRO A 196 -11.13 6.52 12.73
C PRO A 196 -10.67 6.35 14.18
N GLU A 197 -10.83 5.18 14.75
CA GLU A 197 -10.69 4.90 16.17
C GLU A 197 -9.24 5.09 16.62
N ASP A 198 -8.28 4.68 15.79
CA ASP A 198 -6.85 4.89 16.03
C ASP A 198 -6.32 6.16 15.34
N ARG A 199 -7.17 6.94 14.65
CA ARG A 199 -6.76 8.00 13.71
C ARG A 199 -5.63 7.50 12.79
N ALA A 200 -5.80 6.30 12.24
CA ALA A 200 -4.77 5.58 11.49
C ALA A 200 -5.09 5.58 9.99
N LEU A 201 -4.06 5.79 9.15
CA LEU A 201 -4.19 5.67 7.71
C LEU A 201 -3.25 4.58 7.18
N PHE A 202 -3.80 3.48 6.68
CA PHE A 202 -3.06 2.45 5.97
C PHE A 202 -2.79 2.94 4.55
N THR A 203 -1.52 3.13 4.19
CA THR A 203 -1.12 3.81 2.95
C THR A 203 -0.61 2.88 1.86
N ALA A 204 -0.46 1.58 2.17
CA ALA A 204 0.08 0.58 1.26
C ALA A 204 1.34 1.14 0.55
N ASP A 205 1.37 1.10 -0.78
CA ASP A 205 2.50 1.56 -1.59
C ASP A 205 2.33 3.02 -2.06
N THR A 206 1.26 3.71 -1.65
CA THR A 206 1.05 5.14 -1.96
C THR A 206 2.07 6.00 -1.21
N VAL A 207 2.27 5.75 0.08
CA VAL A 207 3.28 6.41 0.92
C VAL A 207 3.97 5.36 1.78
N LEU A 208 5.30 5.33 1.74
CA LEU A 208 6.12 4.33 2.43
C LEU A 208 6.71 4.89 3.71
N GLY A 209 7.13 3.99 4.60
CA GLY A 209 7.80 4.35 5.85
C GLY A 209 9.24 4.83 5.66
N HIS A 210 9.87 4.45 4.56
CA HIS A 210 11.19 4.94 4.16
C HIS A 210 11.32 5.01 2.63
N GLY A 211 12.28 5.79 2.16
CA GLY A 211 12.54 5.94 0.72
C GLY A 211 11.43 6.69 0.00
N SER A 212 11.12 6.26 -1.23
CA SER A 212 10.15 6.88 -2.12
C SER A 212 9.34 5.79 -2.82
N ALA A 213 8.07 6.05 -3.11
CA ALA A 213 7.24 5.14 -3.91
C ALA A 213 7.56 5.28 -5.41
N VAL A 214 7.29 4.20 -6.15
CA VAL A 214 7.21 4.17 -7.62
C VAL A 214 5.76 4.45 -8.03
N PHE A 215 5.51 4.95 -9.24
CA PHE A 215 4.16 5.24 -9.73
C PHE A 215 4.05 5.07 -11.24
N GLU A 216 2.89 4.58 -11.69
CA GLU A 216 2.53 4.46 -13.10
C GLU A 216 2.14 5.82 -13.72
N ASP A 217 1.53 6.71 -12.93
CA ASP A 217 1.08 8.03 -13.37
C ASP A 217 1.33 9.10 -12.30
N LEU A 218 2.20 10.07 -12.58
CA LEU A 218 2.58 11.10 -11.62
C LEU A 218 1.44 12.09 -11.34
N ALA A 219 0.63 12.44 -12.36
CA ALA A 219 -0.45 13.40 -12.20
C ALA A 219 -1.49 12.90 -11.19
N SER A 220 -1.98 11.67 -11.39
CA SER A 220 -2.88 11.00 -10.45
C SER A 220 -2.23 10.80 -9.09
N TYR A 221 -0.95 10.42 -9.06
CA TYR A 221 -0.22 10.24 -7.80
C TYR A 221 -0.16 11.54 -6.97
N MET A 222 0.21 12.66 -7.58
CA MET A 222 0.24 13.96 -6.90
C MET A 222 -1.17 14.43 -6.49
N ALA A 223 -2.20 14.16 -7.30
CA ALA A 223 -3.58 14.43 -6.93
C ALA A 223 -4.01 13.59 -5.71
N SER A 224 -3.61 12.32 -5.65
CA SER A 224 -3.83 11.43 -4.51
C SER A 224 -3.12 11.93 -3.24
N LEU A 225 -1.86 12.36 -3.33
CA LEU A 225 -1.15 12.95 -2.19
C LEU A 225 -1.84 14.24 -1.70
N ARG A 226 -2.27 15.13 -2.60
CA ARG A 226 -3.05 16.32 -2.24
C ARG A 226 -4.36 15.95 -1.55
N LYS A 227 -5.06 14.93 -2.04
CA LYS A 227 -6.27 14.40 -1.39
C LYS A 227 -5.99 13.88 0.01
N MET A 228 -4.93 13.09 0.20
CA MET A 228 -4.52 12.56 1.50
C MET A 228 -4.15 13.70 2.48
N ILE A 229 -3.51 14.77 2.01
CA ILE A 229 -3.20 15.94 2.83
C ILE A 229 -4.48 16.69 3.22
N ASN A 230 -5.37 16.94 2.25
CA ASN A 230 -6.63 17.63 2.52
C ASN A 230 -7.53 16.84 3.47
N PHE A 231 -7.62 15.53 3.27
CA PHE A 231 -8.30 14.63 4.19
C PHE A 231 -7.66 14.67 5.58
N GLY A 232 -6.33 14.63 5.63
CA GLY A 232 -5.56 14.64 6.88
C GLY A 232 -5.65 15.94 7.66
N LYS A 233 -5.84 17.10 7.03
CA LYS A 233 -6.01 18.39 7.73
C LYS A 233 -7.30 18.50 8.55
N GLY A 234 -8.34 17.74 8.17
CA GLY A 234 -9.64 17.77 8.84
C GLY A 234 -10.36 19.13 8.72
N ALA A 235 -11.57 19.21 9.28
CA ALA A 235 -12.38 20.43 9.23
C ALA A 235 -12.22 21.34 10.47
N GLY A 236 -11.49 20.92 11.50
CA GLY A 236 -11.49 21.54 12.83
C GLY A 236 -10.11 21.84 13.42
N GLY A 237 -9.06 21.91 12.60
CA GLY A 237 -7.68 22.17 13.05
C GLY A 237 -6.93 20.94 13.60
N GLU A 238 -7.66 19.88 13.94
CA GLU A 238 -7.11 18.59 14.35
C GLU A 238 -6.94 17.62 13.17
N PRO A 239 -5.79 16.93 13.04
CA PRO A 239 -5.58 16.01 11.92
C PRO A 239 -6.55 14.82 11.89
N THR A 240 -7.22 14.54 10.78
CA THR A 240 -8.12 13.38 10.68
C THR A 240 -7.40 12.05 10.99
N TYR A 241 -6.17 11.90 10.50
CA TYR A 241 -5.25 10.82 10.87
C TYR A 241 -3.95 11.38 11.44
N VAL A 242 -3.36 10.66 12.39
CA VAL A 242 -2.09 10.99 13.02
C VAL A 242 -0.99 10.06 12.51
N THR A 243 -1.26 8.75 12.52
CA THR A 243 -0.28 7.72 12.17
C THR A 243 -0.54 7.16 10.78
N VAL A 244 0.50 6.94 9.98
CA VAL A 244 0.41 6.16 8.74
C VAL A 244 1.08 4.79 8.90
N TYR A 245 0.40 3.78 8.36
CA TYR A 245 0.83 2.38 8.31
C TYR A 245 1.11 2.02 6.85
N PRO A 246 2.38 2.12 6.41
CA PRO A 246 2.74 1.83 5.02
C PRO A 246 2.74 0.33 4.75
N GLY A 247 2.66 -0.05 3.47
CA GLY A 247 2.88 -1.42 3.02
C GLY A 247 4.34 -1.85 3.14
N HIS A 248 5.26 -0.89 3.04
CA HIS A 248 6.71 -1.11 3.22
C HIS A 248 7.34 -0.05 4.12
N GLY A 249 8.26 -0.50 4.97
CA GLY A 249 8.99 0.36 5.91
C GLY A 249 8.27 0.55 7.25
N PRO A 250 8.85 1.36 8.16
CA PRO A 250 8.31 1.53 9.51
C PRO A 250 6.99 2.30 9.53
N VAL A 251 6.21 2.07 10.59
CA VAL A 251 5.09 2.94 10.96
C VAL A 251 5.59 4.37 11.16
N VAL A 252 4.83 5.35 10.68
CA VAL A 252 5.21 6.77 10.81
C VAL A 252 4.16 7.52 11.64
N ALA A 253 4.58 7.95 12.83
CA ALA A 253 3.72 8.63 13.80
C ALA A 253 3.30 10.06 13.39
N ASN A 254 4.03 10.71 12.47
CA ASN A 254 3.65 12.00 11.91
C ASN A 254 3.25 11.83 10.43
N GLY A 255 2.09 11.21 10.25
CA GLY A 255 1.58 10.81 8.94
C GLY A 255 1.38 11.99 8.00
N LEU A 256 0.72 13.07 8.45
CA LEU A 256 0.46 14.23 7.61
C LEU A 256 1.76 14.90 7.10
N ARG A 257 2.79 14.97 7.95
CA ARG A 257 4.13 15.44 7.53
C ARG A 257 4.74 14.52 6.49
N GLN A 258 4.66 13.20 6.66
CA GLN A 258 5.21 12.23 5.71
C GLN A 258 4.58 12.38 4.32
N VAL A 259 3.24 12.45 4.25
CA VAL A 259 2.52 12.63 2.98
C VAL A 259 2.88 13.99 2.34
N SER A 260 3.02 15.04 3.15
CA SER A 260 3.41 16.38 2.67
C SER A 260 4.83 16.40 2.10
N MET A 261 5.78 15.73 2.74
CA MET A 261 7.15 15.57 2.23
C MET A 261 7.18 14.83 0.89
N TYR A 262 6.35 13.79 0.74
CA TYR A 262 6.21 13.07 -0.52
C TYR A 262 5.73 13.98 -1.65
N LEU A 263 4.70 14.81 -1.38
CA LEU A 263 4.21 15.78 -2.38
C LEU A 263 5.28 16.83 -2.70
N GLN A 264 5.92 17.40 -1.68
CA GLN A 264 6.92 18.44 -1.85
C GLN A 264 8.11 17.95 -2.68
N HIS A 265 8.59 16.73 -2.44
CA HIS A 265 9.70 16.17 -3.22
C HIS A 265 9.37 16.07 -4.73
N ARG A 266 8.10 15.85 -5.10
CA ARG A 266 7.68 15.87 -6.52
C ARG A 266 7.61 17.29 -7.07
N VAL A 267 7.08 18.22 -6.30
CA VAL A 267 7.05 19.64 -6.68
C VAL A 267 8.47 20.16 -6.89
N ASP A 268 9.38 19.90 -5.96
CA ASP A 268 10.78 20.30 -6.06
C ASP A 268 11.45 19.73 -7.31
N ARG A 269 11.18 18.46 -7.62
CA ARG A 269 11.71 17.80 -8.82
C ARG A 269 11.20 18.44 -10.10
N GLU A 270 9.91 18.76 -10.15
CA GLU A 270 9.31 19.45 -11.29
C GLU A 270 9.93 20.84 -11.49
N GLU A 271 10.13 21.59 -10.42
CA GLU A 271 10.81 22.90 -10.47
C GLU A 271 12.26 22.77 -10.97
N GLN A 272 12.99 21.74 -10.53
CA GLN A 272 14.35 21.47 -11.02
C GLN A 272 14.35 21.20 -12.53
N ILE A 273 13.41 20.39 -13.02
CA ILE A 273 13.27 20.09 -14.46
C ILE A 273 13.02 21.37 -15.26
N LEU A 274 12.08 22.19 -14.82
CA LEU A 274 11.75 23.44 -15.52
C LEU A 274 12.92 24.42 -15.52
N LYS A 275 13.66 24.54 -14.41
CA LYS A 275 14.88 25.35 -14.34
C LYS A 275 15.98 24.88 -15.30
N VAL A 276 16.04 23.58 -15.60
CA VAL A 276 16.94 23.04 -16.62
C VAL A 276 16.45 23.43 -18.01
N LEU A 277 15.17 23.19 -18.32
CA LEU A 277 14.59 23.49 -19.63
C LEU A 277 14.56 24.98 -19.98
N GLN A 278 14.53 25.87 -19.00
CA GLN A 278 14.67 27.33 -19.20
C GLN A 278 16.04 27.76 -19.73
N ARG A 279 17.06 26.91 -19.62
CA ARG A 279 18.38 27.19 -20.18
C ARG A 279 18.35 26.89 -21.67
N THR A 280 19.01 27.73 -22.46
CA THR A 280 19.17 27.50 -23.89
C THR A 280 20.01 26.23 -24.11
N PRO A 281 19.48 25.19 -24.78
CA PRO A 281 20.29 24.04 -25.17
C PRO A 281 21.40 24.48 -26.13
N ALA A 282 22.50 23.72 -26.20
CA ALA A 282 23.50 23.99 -27.23
C ALA A 282 22.88 23.75 -28.63
N PRO A 283 23.35 24.43 -29.70
CA PRO A 283 22.71 24.39 -31.02
C PRO A 283 22.50 22.98 -31.63
N GLU A 284 23.24 21.96 -31.15
CA GLU A 284 23.15 20.58 -31.61
C GLU A 284 22.78 19.58 -30.49
N GLU A 285 22.47 20.07 -29.28
CA GLU A 285 22.16 19.22 -28.12
C GLU A 285 20.81 19.61 -27.49
N PRO A 286 19.68 19.16 -28.07
CA PRO A 286 18.37 19.41 -27.49
C PRO A 286 18.26 18.77 -26.09
N TRP A 287 17.36 19.30 -25.27
CA TRP A 287 17.06 18.66 -23.99
C TRP A 287 16.45 17.29 -24.22
N THR A 288 17.16 16.25 -23.79
CA THR A 288 16.67 14.88 -23.76
C THR A 288 16.35 14.50 -22.33
N THR A 289 15.51 13.48 -22.12
CA THR A 289 15.32 12.89 -20.78
C THR A 289 16.67 12.62 -20.10
N TRP A 290 17.65 12.09 -20.84
CA TRP A 290 18.98 11.79 -20.31
C TRP A 290 19.80 13.04 -19.97
N SER A 291 19.79 14.09 -20.80
CA SER A 291 20.54 15.32 -20.48
C SER A 291 19.92 16.11 -19.34
N VAL A 292 18.59 16.05 -19.17
CA VAL A 292 17.93 16.57 -17.97
C VAL A 292 18.33 15.76 -16.74
N VAL A 293 18.32 14.43 -16.82
CA VAL A 293 18.78 13.56 -15.71
C VAL A 293 20.23 13.86 -15.33
N SER A 294 21.16 13.87 -16.30
CA SER A 294 22.58 14.11 -16.02
C SER A 294 22.83 15.48 -15.40
N THR A 295 22.00 16.48 -15.74
CA THR A 295 22.08 17.82 -15.16
C THR A 295 21.57 17.85 -13.71
N ILE A 296 20.42 17.23 -13.43
CA ILE A 296 19.81 17.29 -12.09
C ILE A 296 20.51 16.32 -11.11
N TYR A 297 21.00 15.19 -11.61
CA TYR A 297 21.62 14.12 -10.82
C TYR A 297 23.16 14.15 -10.88
N ALA A 298 23.78 15.25 -11.32
CA ALA A 298 25.23 15.37 -11.47
C ALA A 298 26.02 15.02 -10.20
N ASP A 299 25.48 15.36 -9.02
CA ASP A 299 26.09 15.10 -7.72
C ASP A 299 25.85 13.68 -7.17
N TYR A 300 25.09 12.85 -7.90
CA TYR A 300 24.72 11.49 -7.49
C TYR A 300 25.45 10.43 -8.33
N PRO A 301 25.70 9.23 -7.77
CA PRO A 301 26.32 8.12 -8.50
C PRO A 301 25.56 7.79 -9.81
N PRO A 302 26.26 7.55 -10.94
CA PRO A 302 25.63 7.22 -12.23
C PRO A 302 24.70 6.01 -12.20
N SER A 303 24.88 5.10 -11.24
CA SER A 303 23.98 3.96 -11.02
C SER A 303 22.54 4.38 -10.67
N LEU A 304 22.32 5.61 -10.20
CA LEU A 304 21.00 6.16 -9.89
C LEU A 304 20.34 6.86 -11.08
N TRP A 305 21.08 7.08 -12.18
CA TRP A 305 20.58 7.86 -13.31
C TRP A 305 19.55 7.10 -14.14
N GLU A 306 19.67 5.78 -14.29
CA GLU A 306 18.66 5.01 -15.02
C GLU A 306 17.31 4.97 -14.30
N PRO A 307 17.23 4.66 -12.99
CA PRO A 307 15.97 4.79 -12.25
C PRO A 307 15.42 6.22 -12.26
N ALA A 308 16.31 7.21 -12.19
CA ALA A 308 15.94 8.62 -12.26
C ALA A 308 15.33 9.01 -13.61
N ALA A 309 15.81 8.45 -14.73
CA ALA A 309 15.28 8.74 -16.06
C ALA A 309 13.81 8.41 -16.19
N HIS A 310 13.37 7.28 -15.63
CA HIS A 310 11.97 6.93 -15.60
C HIS A 310 11.13 7.95 -14.80
N SER A 311 11.62 8.37 -13.63
CA SER A 311 10.95 9.40 -12.83
C SER A 311 10.88 10.74 -13.57
N VAL A 312 11.95 11.17 -14.24
CA VAL A 312 11.98 12.41 -15.02
C VAL A 312 11.01 12.33 -16.20
N GLU A 313 10.93 11.19 -16.90
CA GLU A 313 9.96 10.99 -17.97
C GLU A 313 8.52 11.15 -17.47
N LEU A 314 8.18 10.61 -16.31
CA LEU A 314 6.85 10.79 -15.71
C LEU A 314 6.56 12.26 -15.36
N HIS A 315 7.57 13.02 -14.91
CA HIS A 315 7.45 14.47 -14.74
C HIS A 315 7.22 15.19 -16.07
N MET A 316 7.97 14.84 -17.12
CA MET A 316 7.81 15.45 -18.44
C MET A 316 6.43 15.17 -19.03
N ARG A 317 5.92 13.94 -18.94
CA ARG A 317 4.57 13.58 -19.40
C ARG A 317 3.47 14.34 -18.66
N LYS A 318 3.63 14.52 -17.35
CA LYS A 318 2.73 15.38 -16.58
C LYS A 318 2.79 16.82 -17.08
N LEU A 319 3.99 17.40 -17.20
CA LEU A 319 4.18 18.78 -17.68
C LEU A 319 3.64 18.98 -19.11
N GLU A 320 3.76 17.97 -19.97
CA GLU A 320 3.22 17.93 -21.33
C GLU A 320 1.70 17.98 -21.29
N SER A 321 1.06 17.18 -20.44
CA SER A 321 -0.40 17.22 -20.24
C SER A 321 -0.91 18.56 -19.70
N GLU A 322 -0.04 19.33 -19.03
CA GLU A 322 -0.31 20.68 -18.51
C GLU A 322 0.04 21.79 -19.53
N GLY A 323 0.51 21.43 -20.73
CA GLY A 323 0.88 22.39 -21.78
C GLY A 323 2.14 23.20 -21.46
N ARG A 324 3.02 22.70 -20.59
CA ARG A 324 4.22 23.40 -20.13
C ARG A 324 5.49 22.97 -20.87
N VAL A 325 5.49 21.76 -21.41
CA VAL A 325 6.57 21.22 -22.25
C VAL A 325 5.98 20.50 -23.46
N GLU A 326 6.74 20.37 -24.53
CA GLU A 326 6.35 19.64 -25.74
C GLU A 326 7.35 18.51 -26.03
N CYS A 327 6.85 17.33 -26.39
CA CYS A 327 7.67 16.20 -26.84
C CYS A 327 7.97 16.34 -28.34
N LEU A 328 9.23 16.60 -28.69
CA LEU A 328 9.67 16.77 -30.09
C LEU A 328 9.94 15.43 -30.81
N GLY A 329 9.97 14.32 -30.08
CA GLY A 329 10.20 12.98 -30.62
C GLY A 329 11.22 12.17 -29.81
N GLY A 330 11.65 11.01 -30.34
CA GLY A 330 12.56 10.09 -29.66
C GLY A 330 11.85 9.13 -28.69
N ALA A 331 12.63 8.32 -27.97
CA ALA A 331 12.10 7.31 -27.04
C ALA A 331 12.97 7.14 -25.79
N GLY A 332 12.31 6.98 -24.63
CA GLY A 332 12.93 6.76 -23.33
C GLY A 332 13.96 7.84 -22.99
N LYS A 333 15.22 7.42 -22.81
CA LYS A 333 16.35 8.30 -22.48
C LYS A 333 16.59 9.38 -23.55
N ASN A 334 16.26 9.08 -24.81
CA ASN A 334 16.50 9.96 -25.96
C ASN A 334 15.27 10.79 -26.35
N THR A 335 14.18 10.73 -25.58
CA THR A 335 13.02 11.59 -25.83
C THR A 335 13.42 13.05 -25.66
N GLN A 336 13.12 13.87 -26.68
CA GLN A 336 13.46 15.28 -26.76
C GLN A 336 12.29 16.12 -26.26
N TRP A 337 12.62 17.16 -25.49
CA TRP A 337 11.66 18.03 -24.82
C TRP A 337 12.00 19.50 -25.06
N GLU A 338 10.97 20.32 -25.23
CA GLU A 338 11.09 21.78 -25.28
C GLU A 338 10.13 22.42 -24.27
N LEU A 339 10.51 23.58 -23.73
CA LEU A 339 9.63 24.37 -22.86
C LEU A 339 8.63 25.15 -23.73
N VAL A 340 7.35 25.09 -23.39
CA VAL A 340 6.32 25.89 -24.05
C VAL A 340 6.28 27.28 -23.40
N HIS A 341 6.38 28.34 -24.22
CA HIS A 341 6.44 29.74 -23.79
C HIS A 341 5.09 30.45 -23.76
#